data_AF-A0A1V2UTI0-F1
#
_entry.id   AF-A0A1V2UTI0-F1
#
_cell.length_a   1.000
_cell.length_b   1.000
_cell.length_c   1.000
_cell.angle_alpha   90.00
_cell.angle_beta   90.00
_cell.angle_gamma   90.00
#
_symmetry.space_group_name_H-M   'P 1'
#
loop_
_entity.id
_entity.type
_entity.pdbx_description
1 polymer ?
#
loop_
_entity_poly.entity_id
_entity_poly.type
_entity_poly.pdbx_seq_one_letter_code
_entity_poly.pdbx_strand_id
1 'polypeptide(L)'
;MWHSAKKVLFCILVVLATSGPAYANSKHNFYVLTLSILSYSKWENVSTPTLCVIDNASITSTFQSYIQQLSYNYRVQTVNVKDFPKSHCQAVYFSTTSPQQQQNLIQNYPYRSLLSLSINNPECEVGSIFCLYDQNNYTTFKVNLDALSHSKVHIDPRVLLLAKNAE
;
A
#
# COMPACT_ATOMS: atom_id res chain seq x y z
N MET A 1 -45.79 9.28 32.00
CA MET A 1 -45.19 8.70 30.77
C MET A 1 -44.95 9.72 29.65
N TRP A 2 -45.71 10.81 29.52
CA TRP A 2 -45.54 11.82 28.45
C TRP A 2 -44.25 12.68 28.56
N HIS A 3 -43.78 12.99 29.77
CA HIS A 3 -42.60 13.85 29.95
C HIS A 3 -41.26 13.20 29.55
N SER A 4 -41.10 11.88 29.67
CA SER A 4 -39.86 11.19 29.23
C SER A 4 -39.75 11.15 27.71
N ALA A 5 -40.86 10.98 26.99
CA ALA A 5 -40.87 10.95 25.52
C ALA A 5 -40.39 12.27 24.91
N LYS A 6 -40.74 13.41 25.52
CA LYS A 6 -40.28 14.74 25.07
C LYS A 6 -38.78 14.96 25.28
N LYS A 7 -38.20 14.45 26.37
CA LYS A 7 -36.76 14.53 26.63
C LYS A 7 -35.94 13.68 25.64
N VAL A 8 -36.42 12.47 25.34
CA VAL A 8 -35.77 11.58 24.35
C VAL A 8 -35.81 12.20 22.95
N LEU A 9 -36.97 12.78 22.55
CA LEU A 9 -37.12 13.43 21.26
C LEU A 9 -36.23 14.69 21.14
N PHE A 10 -36.08 15.46 22.22
CA PHE A 10 -35.20 16.63 22.25
C PHE A 10 -33.72 16.26 22.14
N CYS A 11 -33.28 15.17 22.79
CA CYS A 11 -31.89 14.69 22.66
C CYS A 11 -31.55 14.20 21.24
N ILE A 12 -32.49 13.57 20.53
CA ILE A 12 -32.27 13.12 19.14
C ILE A 12 -32.13 14.32 18.21
N LEU A 13 -32.96 15.36 18.36
CA LEU A 13 -32.90 16.58 17.53
C LEU A 13 -31.59 17.36 17.72
N VAL A 14 -31.01 17.36 18.93
CA VAL A 14 -29.74 18.04 19.23
C VAL A 14 -28.53 17.30 18.61
N VAL A 15 -28.58 15.97 18.50
CA VAL A 15 -27.49 15.17 17.88
C VAL A 15 -27.46 15.33 16.36
N LEU A 16 -28.61 15.47 15.71
CA LEU A 16 -28.67 15.73 14.26
C LEU A 16 -28.23 17.16 13.87
N ALA A 17 -28.29 18.12 14.79
CA ALA A 17 -27.92 19.52 14.51
C ALA A 17 -26.41 19.80 14.56
N THR A 18 -25.59 18.84 15.02
CA THR A 18 -24.13 19.03 15.21
C THR A 18 -23.26 18.10 14.37
N SER A 19 -23.85 17.28 13.49
CA SER A 19 -23.08 16.46 12.55
C SER A 19 -22.51 17.32 11.41
N GLY A 20 -21.33 17.90 11.64
CA GLY A 20 -20.53 18.48 10.56
C GLY A 20 -20.01 17.38 9.62
N PRO A 21 -19.65 17.73 8.37
CA PRO A 21 -19.01 16.77 7.47
C PRO A 21 -17.74 16.18 8.12
N ALA A 22 -17.71 14.86 8.25
CA ALA A 22 -16.50 14.14 8.61
C ALA A 22 -15.60 14.05 7.37
N TYR A 23 -14.48 14.77 7.39
CA TYR A 23 -13.48 14.66 6.33
C TYR A 23 -12.57 13.47 6.62
N ALA A 24 -12.55 12.50 5.71
CA ALA A 24 -11.55 11.44 5.71
C ALA A 24 -10.21 12.02 5.23
N ASN A 25 -9.38 12.52 6.15
CA ASN A 25 -8.01 12.94 5.85
C ASN A 25 -7.05 11.84 6.30
N SER A 26 -6.67 10.96 5.38
CA SER A 26 -5.66 9.94 5.66
C SER A 26 -4.30 10.43 5.19
N LYS A 27 -3.49 10.93 6.12
CA LYS A 27 -2.06 11.16 5.85
C LYS A 27 -1.34 9.81 5.86
N HIS A 28 -1.24 9.20 4.69
CA HIS A 28 -0.37 8.04 4.53
C HIS A 28 1.09 8.51 4.50
N ASN A 29 1.97 7.74 5.14
CA ASN A 29 3.39 7.73 4.79
C ASN A 29 3.66 6.55 3.84
N PHE A 30 4.89 6.39 3.37
CA PHE A 30 5.27 5.32 2.44
C PHE A 30 4.84 3.92 2.92
N TYR A 31 4.93 3.63 4.21
CA TYR A 31 4.61 2.33 4.78
C TYR A 31 3.09 2.08 4.75
N VAL A 32 2.31 3.03 5.28
CA VAL A 32 0.85 2.90 5.30
C VAL A 32 0.28 2.87 3.89
N LEU A 33 0.81 3.68 2.98
CA LEU A 33 0.38 3.68 1.57
C LEU A 33 0.71 2.34 0.90
N THR A 34 1.91 1.79 1.12
CA THR A 34 2.29 0.47 0.61
C THR A 34 1.34 -0.62 1.10
N LEU A 35 1.08 -0.69 2.41
CA LEU A 35 0.16 -1.67 2.98
C LEU A 35 -1.28 -1.48 2.47
N SER A 36 -1.68 -0.24 2.25
CA SER A 36 -2.97 0.09 1.63
C SER A 36 -3.03 -0.44 0.21
N ILE A 37 -2.03 -0.19 -0.65
CA ILE A 37 -1.95 -0.74 -2.02
C ILE A 37 -1.99 -2.28 -2.00
N LEU A 38 -1.28 -2.92 -1.08
CA LEU A 38 -1.32 -4.38 -0.89
C LEU A 38 -2.74 -4.88 -0.60
N SER A 39 -3.57 -4.11 0.13
CA SER A 39 -4.95 -4.47 0.43
C SER A 39 -5.90 -4.45 -0.78
N TYR A 40 -5.52 -3.74 -1.85
CA TYR A 40 -6.24 -3.76 -3.14
C TYR A 40 -5.71 -4.85 -4.09
N SER A 41 -4.70 -5.61 -3.68
CA SER A 41 -4.06 -6.64 -4.50
C SER A 41 -4.45 -8.04 -4.05
N LYS A 42 -4.64 -8.96 -5.00
CA LYS A 42 -4.97 -10.37 -4.74
C LYS A 42 -4.07 -11.31 -5.53
N TRP A 43 -3.75 -12.43 -4.89
CA TRP A 43 -2.97 -13.53 -5.44
C TRP A 43 -3.77 -14.82 -5.31
N GLU A 44 -3.71 -15.70 -6.32
CA GLU A 44 -4.38 -16.99 -6.28
C GLU A 44 -3.76 -17.89 -5.21
N ASN A 45 -4.60 -18.54 -4.40
CA ASN A 45 -4.18 -19.51 -3.37
C ASN A 45 -3.22 -18.94 -2.30
N VAL A 46 -3.21 -17.63 -2.07
CA VAL A 46 -2.42 -17.00 -1.00
C VAL A 46 -3.35 -16.32 0.01
N SER A 47 -3.37 -16.82 1.25
CA SER A 47 -4.15 -16.24 2.36
C SER A 47 -3.40 -15.14 3.12
N THR A 48 -2.07 -15.25 3.21
CA THR A 48 -1.20 -14.30 3.91
C THR A 48 -0.03 -13.95 3.00
N PRO A 49 -0.12 -12.87 2.20
CA PRO A 49 0.94 -12.51 1.27
C PRO A 49 2.20 -12.03 2.01
N THR A 50 3.35 -12.30 1.41
CA THR A 50 4.67 -11.92 1.92
C THR A 50 5.21 -10.72 1.15
N LEU A 51 5.48 -9.64 1.88
CA LEU A 51 6.19 -8.45 1.43
C LEU A 51 7.70 -8.63 1.66
N CYS A 52 8.48 -8.57 0.60
CA CYS A 52 9.93 -8.65 0.68
C CYS A 52 10.55 -7.27 0.53
N VAL A 53 11.34 -6.86 1.50
CA VAL A 53 12.11 -5.62 1.48
C VAL A 53 13.53 -5.95 1.05
N ILE A 54 13.99 -5.33 -0.04
CA ILE A 54 15.33 -5.61 -0.58
C ILE A 54 16.39 -4.85 0.22
N ASP A 55 17.38 -5.60 0.73
CA ASP A 55 18.60 -5.12 1.38
C ASP A 55 18.42 -4.09 2.52
N ASN A 56 17.22 -3.99 3.12
CA ASN A 56 16.93 -2.99 4.16
C ASN A 56 16.14 -3.54 5.35
N ALA A 57 16.85 -4.06 6.35
CA ALA A 57 16.23 -4.65 7.55
C ALA A 57 15.52 -3.64 8.45
N SER A 58 15.94 -2.37 8.45
CA SER A 58 15.27 -1.31 9.23
C SER A 58 13.89 -0.96 8.67
N ILE A 59 13.72 -1.03 7.35
CA ILE A 59 12.42 -0.86 6.71
C ILE A 59 11.52 -2.08 7.00
N THR A 60 12.07 -3.30 6.98
CA THR A 60 11.34 -4.52 7.38
C THR A 60 10.77 -4.40 8.79
N SER A 61 11.57 -3.99 9.78
CA SER A 61 11.09 -3.83 11.15
C SER A 61 10.01 -2.76 11.27
N THR A 62 10.13 -1.66 10.51
CA THR A 62 9.11 -0.61 10.46
C THR A 62 7.80 -1.13 9.88
N PHE A 63 7.83 -1.88 8.77
CA PHE A 63 6.65 -2.54 8.23
C PHE A 63 6.03 -3.51 9.23
N GLN A 64 6.84 -4.28 9.96
CA GLN A 64 6.34 -5.20 10.97
C GLN A 64 5.54 -4.48 12.06
N SER A 65 6.03 -3.32 12.54
CA SER A 65 5.29 -2.48 13.49
C SER A 65 3.95 -1.99 12.92
N TYR A 66 3.92 -1.49 11.69
CA TYR A 66 2.68 -1.03 11.06
C TYR A 66 1.68 -2.15 10.79
N ILE A 67 2.16 -3.32 10.33
CA ILE A 67 1.33 -4.51 10.11
C ILE A 67 0.64 -4.93 11.41
N GLN A 68 1.39 -4.96 12.53
CA GLN A 68 0.83 -5.27 13.85
C GLN A 68 -0.18 -4.21 14.30
N GLN A 69 0.18 -2.92 14.22
CA GLN A 69 -0.66 -1.81 14.66
C GLN A 69 -2.00 -1.75 13.90
N LEU A 70 -1.96 -2.01 12.59
CA LEU A 70 -3.13 -1.94 11.71
C LEU A 70 -3.83 -3.30 11.53
N SER A 71 -3.36 -4.34 12.22
CA SER A 71 -3.91 -5.71 12.16
C SER A 71 -3.98 -6.29 10.75
N TYR A 72 -3.01 -5.96 9.89
CA TYR A 72 -2.93 -6.55 8.56
C TYR A 72 -2.46 -8.01 8.63
N ASN A 73 -3.09 -8.90 7.85
CA ASN A 73 -2.65 -10.29 7.71
C ASN A 73 -1.56 -10.42 6.64
N TYR A 74 -0.39 -9.81 6.87
CA TYR A 74 0.75 -9.84 5.95
C TYR A 74 2.01 -10.35 6.66
N ARG A 75 2.86 -11.05 5.91
CA ARG A 75 4.24 -11.35 6.35
C ARG A 75 5.18 -10.32 5.74
N VAL A 76 6.23 -9.97 6.47
CA VAL A 76 7.30 -9.12 5.94
C VAL A 76 8.66 -9.75 6.24
N GLN A 77 9.58 -9.67 5.29
CA GLN A 77 10.94 -10.18 5.46
C GLN A 77 11.96 -9.34 4.69
N THR A 78 13.17 -9.25 5.21
CA THR A 78 14.31 -8.71 4.48
C THR A 78 14.86 -9.79 3.57
N VAL A 79 15.14 -9.46 2.31
CA VAL A 79 15.76 -10.37 1.35
C VAL A 79 16.99 -9.71 0.75
N ASN A 80 18.11 -10.43 0.71
CA ASN A 80 19.27 -9.95 -0.02
C ASN A 80 18.99 -9.97 -1.52
N VAL A 81 19.42 -8.95 -2.26
CA VAL A 81 19.19 -8.88 -3.71
C VAL A 81 19.62 -10.15 -4.48
N LYS A 82 20.69 -10.82 -4.04
CA LYS A 82 21.20 -12.05 -4.69
C LYS A 82 20.29 -13.25 -4.46
N ASP A 83 19.55 -13.27 -3.36
CA ASP A 83 18.65 -14.35 -2.97
C ASP A 83 17.20 -14.09 -3.42
N PHE A 84 16.90 -12.87 -3.87
CA PHE A 84 15.57 -12.49 -4.33
C PHE A 84 14.97 -13.46 -5.38
N PRO A 85 15.70 -13.94 -6.41
CA PRO A 85 15.15 -14.90 -7.37
C PRO A 85 14.71 -16.24 -6.76
N LYS A 86 15.22 -16.60 -5.56
CA LYS A 86 14.88 -17.84 -4.84
C LYS A 86 13.83 -17.62 -3.74
N SER A 87 13.46 -16.37 -3.50
CA SER A 87 12.48 -16.00 -2.50
C SER A 87 11.04 -16.27 -2.98
N HIS A 88 10.10 -16.35 -2.03
CA HIS A 88 8.69 -16.62 -2.30
C HIS A 88 7.83 -15.44 -1.83
N CYS A 89 8.05 -14.30 -2.48
CA CYS A 89 7.38 -13.03 -2.23
C CYS A 89 6.16 -12.86 -3.14
N GLN A 90 5.09 -12.28 -2.59
CA GLN A 90 3.93 -11.79 -3.36
C GLN A 90 4.07 -10.31 -3.69
N ALA A 91 4.74 -9.56 -2.83
CA ALA A 91 5.10 -8.17 -3.06
C ALA A 91 6.59 -7.94 -2.79
N VAL A 92 7.19 -7.01 -3.52
CA VAL A 92 8.57 -6.53 -3.32
C VAL A 92 8.60 -5.02 -3.13
N TYR A 93 9.42 -4.55 -2.21
CA TYR A 93 9.60 -3.14 -1.88
C TYR A 93 11.07 -2.75 -2.04
N PHE A 94 11.32 -1.77 -2.91
CA PHE A 94 12.64 -1.22 -3.18
C PHE A 94 12.81 0.16 -2.55
N SER A 95 13.88 0.33 -1.77
CA SER A 95 14.20 1.61 -1.12
C SER A 95 15.45 2.28 -1.65
N THR A 96 16.39 1.50 -2.19
CA THR A 96 17.71 1.97 -2.64
C THR A 96 18.10 1.44 -4.01
N THR A 97 17.39 0.43 -4.53
CA THR A 97 17.65 -0.23 -5.82
C THR A 97 17.29 0.67 -6.99
N SER A 98 18.18 0.87 -7.96
CA SER A 98 17.91 1.78 -9.09
C SER A 98 16.78 1.27 -9.99
N PRO A 99 16.07 2.13 -10.75
CA PRO A 99 14.95 1.71 -11.60
C PRO A 99 15.30 0.58 -12.59
N GLN A 100 16.48 0.61 -13.20
CA GLN A 100 16.95 -0.45 -14.10
C GLN A 100 17.24 -1.76 -13.36
N GLN A 101 17.81 -1.68 -12.15
CA GLN A 101 18.01 -2.86 -11.31
C GLN A 101 16.67 -3.44 -10.84
N GLN A 102 15.70 -2.60 -10.46
CA GLN A 102 14.33 -3.02 -10.13
C GLN A 102 13.74 -3.80 -11.31
N GLN A 103 13.78 -3.23 -12.52
CA GLN A 103 13.27 -3.86 -13.74
C GLN A 103 13.90 -5.24 -13.96
N ASN A 104 15.23 -5.33 -13.87
CA ASN A 104 15.95 -6.60 -14.03
C ASN A 104 15.53 -7.63 -12.98
N LEU A 105 15.42 -7.24 -11.71
CA LEU A 105 15.01 -8.14 -10.63
C LEU A 105 13.58 -8.64 -10.82
N ILE A 106 12.65 -7.76 -11.21
CA ILE A 106 11.25 -8.09 -11.45
C ILE A 106 11.11 -9.04 -12.65
N GLN A 107 11.78 -8.77 -13.76
CA GLN A 107 11.70 -9.60 -14.97
C GLN A 107 12.30 -11.00 -14.79
N ASN A 108 13.37 -11.10 -13.98
CA ASN A 108 14.03 -12.38 -13.69
C ASN A 108 13.39 -13.14 -12.53
N TYR A 109 12.38 -12.57 -11.86
CA TYR A 109 11.70 -13.25 -10.77
C TYR A 109 10.81 -14.37 -11.32
N PRO A 110 10.92 -15.62 -10.81
CA PRO A 110 10.28 -16.78 -11.43
C PRO A 110 8.75 -16.76 -11.36
N TYR A 111 8.17 -16.00 -10.44
CA TYR A 111 6.72 -15.92 -10.25
C TYR A 111 6.16 -14.62 -10.84
N ARG A 112 5.34 -14.71 -11.89
CA ARG A 112 4.79 -13.51 -12.57
C ARG A 112 3.71 -12.76 -11.77
N SER A 113 3.15 -13.36 -10.73
CA SER A 113 2.20 -12.69 -9.83
C SER A 113 2.95 -12.00 -8.69
N LEU A 114 3.75 -10.99 -9.06
CA LEU A 114 4.54 -10.16 -8.15
C LEU A 114 4.10 -8.70 -8.24
N LEU A 115 3.75 -8.11 -7.09
CA LEU A 115 3.51 -6.68 -6.94
C LEU A 115 4.83 -5.98 -6.60
N SER A 116 5.22 -4.94 -7.34
CA SER A 116 6.46 -4.20 -7.06
C SER A 116 6.18 -2.76 -6.69
N LEU A 117 6.81 -2.30 -5.60
CA LEU A 117 6.73 -0.95 -5.08
C LEU A 117 8.12 -0.36 -4.88
N SER A 118 8.27 0.94 -5.08
CA SER A 118 9.53 1.64 -4.79
C SER A 118 9.31 3.05 -4.24
N ILE A 119 10.27 3.57 -3.46
CA ILE A 119 10.29 4.96 -2.97
C ILE A 119 11.42 5.81 -3.56
N ASN A 120 12.30 5.20 -4.35
CA ASN A 120 13.47 5.83 -4.93
C ASN A 120 13.40 5.87 -6.47
N ASN A 121 12.20 6.00 -7.02
CA ASN A 121 11.92 6.03 -8.46
C ASN A 121 10.71 6.95 -8.79
N PRO A 122 10.80 8.26 -8.50
CA PRO A 122 9.65 9.17 -8.64
C PRO A 122 9.19 9.38 -10.10
N GLU A 123 10.03 9.10 -11.10
CA GLU A 123 9.66 9.19 -12.53
C GLU A 123 8.74 8.05 -12.95
N CYS A 124 8.95 6.85 -12.41
CA CYS A 124 8.11 5.67 -12.62
C CYS A 124 7.95 5.18 -14.07
N GLU A 125 8.94 5.49 -14.94
CA GLU A 125 8.91 5.06 -16.35
C GLU A 125 9.36 3.60 -16.54
N VAL A 126 10.25 3.12 -15.67
CA VAL A 126 10.77 1.73 -15.66
C VAL A 126 10.85 1.18 -14.24
N GLY A 127 10.85 -0.14 -14.08
CA GLY A 127 11.02 -0.80 -12.79
C GLY A 127 9.70 -1.19 -12.12
N SER A 128 9.43 -0.61 -10.94
CA SER A 128 8.28 -0.98 -10.11
C SER A 128 6.93 -0.61 -10.71
N ILE A 129 5.88 -1.37 -10.37
CA ILE A 129 4.49 -1.07 -10.77
C ILE A 129 4.01 0.21 -10.09
N PHE A 130 4.21 0.33 -8.78
CA PHE A 130 3.88 1.53 -8.01
C PHE A 130 5.16 2.24 -7.57
N CYS A 131 5.29 3.51 -7.90
CA CYS A 131 6.41 4.32 -7.44
C CYS A 131 5.88 5.43 -6.55
N LEU A 132 6.18 5.31 -5.26
CA LEU A 132 5.71 6.20 -4.23
C LEU A 132 6.64 7.40 -4.13
N TYR A 133 6.06 8.56 -3.88
CA TYR A 133 6.78 9.82 -3.73
C TYR A 133 5.94 10.80 -2.89
N ASP A 134 6.59 11.85 -2.40
CA ASP A 134 5.90 12.93 -1.69
C ASP A 134 5.59 14.08 -2.66
N GLN A 135 4.36 14.61 -2.58
CA GLN A 135 3.88 15.76 -3.31
C GLN A 135 3.04 16.63 -2.37
N ASN A 136 3.40 17.92 -2.23
CA ASN A 136 2.63 18.88 -1.44
C ASN A 136 2.31 18.43 0.01
N ASN A 137 3.26 17.75 0.68
CA ASN A 137 3.12 17.14 2.03
C ASN A 137 2.20 15.90 2.10
N TYR A 138 1.82 15.33 0.97
CA TYR A 138 1.11 14.06 0.88
C TYR A 138 2.01 13.01 0.24
N THR A 139 2.00 11.80 0.81
CA THR A 139 2.58 10.65 0.12
C THR A 139 1.56 10.11 -0.89
N THR A 140 1.98 10.01 -2.15
CA THR A 140 1.17 9.52 -3.27
C THR A 140 2.00 8.57 -4.15
N PHE A 141 1.50 8.15 -5.30
CA PHE A 141 2.21 7.28 -6.22
C PHE A 141 1.89 7.54 -7.69
N LYS A 142 2.84 7.18 -8.55
CA LYS A 142 2.62 6.95 -9.99
C LYS A 142 2.51 5.45 -10.26
N VAL A 143 1.89 5.10 -11.39
CA VAL A 143 1.74 3.71 -11.85
C VAL A 143 2.49 3.52 -13.16
N ASN A 144 3.41 2.55 -13.19
CA ASN A 144 3.99 2.05 -14.42
C ASN A 144 3.01 1.06 -15.07
N LEU A 145 2.28 1.52 -16.09
CA LEU A 145 1.27 0.72 -16.77
C LEU A 145 1.86 -0.45 -17.58
N ASP A 146 3.08 -0.31 -18.12
CA ASP A 146 3.75 -1.40 -18.82
C ASP A 146 4.08 -2.54 -17.84
N ALA A 147 4.71 -2.21 -16.71
CA ALA A 147 5.00 -3.17 -15.65
C ALA A 147 3.72 -3.83 -15.11
N LEU A 148 2.64 -3.05 -14.93
CA LEU A 148 1.35 -3.57 -14.49
C LEU A 148 0.75 -4.55 -15.52
N SER A 149 0.78 -4.22 -16.81
CA SER A 149 0.21 -5.04 -17.87
C SER A 149 0.89 -6.41 -18.02
N HIS A 150 2.18 -6.47 -17.67
CA HIS A 150 2.97 -7.69 -17.66
C HIS A 150 2.87 -8.47 -16.34
N SER A 151 2.37 -7.85 -15.28
CA SER A 151 2.10 -8.50 -14.01
C SER A 151 0.89 -9.43 -14.10
N LYS A 152 0.93 -10.52 -13.34
CA LYS A 152 -0.22 -11.42 -13.13
C LYS A 152 -0.88 -11.21 -11.76
N VAL A 153 -0.65 -10.07 -11.12
CA VAL A 153 -1.35 -9.68 -9.90
C VAL A 153 -2.71 -9.08 -10.26
N HIS A 154 -3.76 -9.49 -9.55
CA HIS A 154 -5.06 -8.87 -9.69
C HIS A 154 -5.15 -7.65 -8.76
N ILE A 155 -5.30 -6.46 -9.33
CA ILE A 155 -5.35 -5.20 -8.58
C ILE A 155 -6.70 -4.53 -8.80
N ASP A 156 -7.39 -4.22 -7.71
CA ASP A 156 -8.64 -3.48 -7.74
C ASP A 156 -8.39 -2.01 -8.13
N PRO A 157 -9.02 -1.50 -9.22
CA PRO A 157 -8.80 -0.14 -9.72
C PRO A 157 -9.09 0.97 -8.71
N ARG A 158 -9.86 0.68 -7.65
CA ARG A 158 -10.12 1.63 -6.56
C ARG A 158 -8.85 2.03 -5.80
N VAL A 159 -7.74 1.31 -5.99
CA VAL A 159 -6.41 1.71 -5.48
C VAL A 159 -6.04 3.14 -5.92
N LEU A 160 -6.45 3.57 -7.11
CA LEU A 160 -6.17 4.92 -7.63
C LEU A 160 -6.81 6.04 -6.79
N LEU A 161 -7.87 5.72 -6.04
CA LEU A 161 -8.49 6.68 -5.11
C LEU A 161 -7.55 7.07 -3.97
N LEU A 162 -6.55 6.23 -3.65
CA LEU A 162 -5.54 6.55 -2.64
C LEU A 162 -4.63 7.71 -3.07
N ALA A 163 -4.46 7.94 -4.37
CA ALA A 163 -3.63 9.02 -4.92
C ALA A 163 -4.37 10.37 -5.03
N LYS A 164 -5.71 10.35 -5.02
CA LYS A 164 -6.57 11.53 -5.27
C LYS A 164 -6.38 12.66 -4.24
N ASN A 165 -5.93 12.34 -3.03
CA ASN A 165 -5.76 13.35 -1.97
C ASN A 165 -4.50 14.23 -2.15
N ALA A 166 -3.65 13.93 -3.13
CA ALA A 166 -2.43 14.69 -3.42
C ALA A 166 -2.56 15.68 -4.59
N GLU A 167 -3.74 15.71 -5.24
CA GLU A 167 -4.11 16.72 -6.26
C GLU A 167 -4.58 18.04 -5.64
#